data_AF-A0A348PQG2-F1
#
_entry.id   AF-A0A348PQG2-F1
#
_cell.length_a   1.000
_cell.length_b   1.000
_cell.length_c   1.000
_cell.angle_alpha   90.00
_cell.angle_beta   90.00
_cell.angle_gamma   90.00
#
_symmetry.space_group_name_H-M   'P 1'
#
loop_
_entity.id
_entity.type
_entity.pdbx_description
1 polymer ?
#
loop_
_entity_poly.entity_id
_entity_poly.type
_entity_poly.pdbx_seq_one_letter_code
_entity_poly.pdbx_strand_id
1 'polypeptide(L)' 'MSKRVLVASTIGAVAKSLGGLCEKHGGKVTYFEQGKGLVHQLINGNHEVLMVELNFIEGEHRDLIARIRGKKQLRNLF' A
#
# COMPACT_ATOMS: atom_id res chain seq x y z
N MET A 1 10.22 15.92 -4.74
CA MET A 1 9.03 15.73 -3.86
C MET A 1 9.11 14.35 -3.23
N SER A 2 8.72 14.23 -1.97
CA SER A 2 8.62 12.95 -1.24
C SER A 2 7.39 12.16 -1.72
N LYS A 3 7.56 10.86 -2.01
CA LYS A 3 6.48 9.95 -2.43
C LYS A 3 5.67 9.46 -1.23
N ARG A 4 4.34 9.42 -1.36
CA ARG A 4 3.45 8.82 -0.35
C ARG A 4 3.33 7.31 -0.57
N VAL A 5 3.74 6.53 0.42
CA VAL A 5 3.86 5.08 0.35
C VAL A 5 2.85 4.45 1.30
N LEU A 6 2.02 3.55 0.79
CA LEU A 6 1.19 2.67 1.62
C LEU A 6 1.89 1.31 1.75
N VAL A 7 2.10 0.83 2.97
CA VAL A 7 2.70 -0.48 3.25
C VAL A 7 1.63 -1.41 3.82
N ALA A 8 1.34 -2.51 3.13
CA ALA A 8 0.39 -3.54 3.53
C ALA A 8 1.09 -4.89 3.69
N SER A 9 1.21 -5.38 4.92
CA SER A 9 1.74 -6.72 5.22
C SER A 9 1.01 -7.31 6.41
N THR A 10 0.85 -8.62 6.38
CA THR A 10 0.32 -9.43 7.48
C THR A 10 1.32 -9.56 8.65
N ILE A 11 2.61 -9.30 8.40
CA ILE A 11 3.68 -9.41 9.39
C ILE A 11 4.15 -8.00 9.79
N GLY A 12 3.82 -7.58 11.02
CA GLY A 12 4.12 -6.23 11.49
C GLY A 12 5.61 -5.83 11.49
N ALA A 13 6.51 -6.78 11.73
CA ALA A 13 7.96 -6.54 11.68
C ALA A 13 8.47 -6.25 10.26
N VAL A 14 7.91 -6.95 9.26
CA VAL A 14 8.21 -6.73 7.83
C VAL A 14 7.67 -5.37 7.41
N ALA A 15 6.42 -5.06 7.77
CA ALA A 15 5.82 -3.76 7.49
C ALA A 15 6.71 -2.61 8.02
N LYS A 16 7.10 -2.66 9.30
CA LYS A 16 7.97 -1.65 9.92
C LYS A 16 9.34 -1.53 9.26
N SER A 17 9.96 -2.65 8.89
CA SER A 17 11.27 -2.62 8.23
C SER A 17 11.20 -1.98 6.84
N LEU A 18 10.19 -2.33 6.04
CA LEU A 18 9.94 -1.72 4.73
C LEU A 18 9.61 -0.23 4.85
N GLY A 19 8.76 0.12 5.82
CA GLY A 19 8.43 1.52 6.11
C GLY A 19 9.66 2.34 6.47
N GLY A 20 10.48 1.86 7.41
CA GLY A 20 11.72 2.53 7.79
C GLY A 20 12.69 2.71 6.61
N LEU A 21 12.78 1.72 5.71
CA LEU A 21 13.58 1.83 4.48
C LEU A 21 13.06 2.94 3.55
N CYS A 22 11.74 3.04 3.39
CA CYS A 22 11.11 4.10 2.59
C CYS A 22 11.37 5.48 3.18
N GLU A 23 11.17 5.64 4.49
CA GLU A 23 11.40 6.89 5.22
C GLU A 23 12.86 7.34 5.10
N LYS A 24 13.81 6.40 5.24
CA LYS A 24 15.25 6.66 5.05
C LYS A 24 15.58 7.23 3.66
N HIS A 25 14.81 6.88 2.64
CA HIS A 25 14.96 7.39 1.27
C HIS A 25 13.97 8.51 0.94
N GLY A 26 13.40 9.15 1.96
CA GLY A 26 12.55 10.33 1.81
C GLY A 26 11.10 10.02 1.38
N GLY A 27 10.62 8.80 1.59
CA GLY A 27 9.20 8.44 1.44
C GLY A 27 8.37 8.83 2.68
N LYS A 28 7.11 9.22 2.47
CA LYS A 28 6.12 9.40 3.54
C LYS A 28 5.30 8.14 3.68
N VAL A 29 5.54 7.37 4.73
CA VAL A 29 4.94 6.06 4.91
C VAL A 29 3.63 6.14 5.68
N THR A 30 2.65 5.37 5.22
CA THR A 30 1.44 5.00 5.96
C THR A 30 1.36 3.48 5.98
N TYR A 31 1.03 2.91 7.13
CA TYR A 31 0.82 1.48 7.27
C TYR A 31 -0.66 1.16 7.06
N PHE A 32 -0.95 0.05 6.38
CA PHE A 32 -2.31 -0.42 6.20
C PHE A 32 -2.98 -0.67 7.56
N GLU A 33 -4.18 -0.13 7.73
CA GLU A 33 -4.95 -0.33 8.95
C GLU A 33 -5.88 -1.52 8.75
N GLN A 34 -5.70 -2.57 9.56
CA GLN A 34 -6.57 -3.74 9.50
C GLN A 34 -8.04 -3.35 9.73
N GLY A 35 -8.94 -3.98 8.98
CA GLY A 35 -10.37 -3.67 8.97
C GLY A 35 -10.77 -2.51 8.05
N LYS A 36 -9.83 -1.73 7.52
CA LYS A 36 -10.11 -0.76 6.44
C LYS A 36 -9.94 -1.40 5.07
N GLY A 37 -10.63 -0.88 4.07
CA GLY A 37 -10.42 -1.31 2.68
C GLY A 37 -9.13 -0.74 2.10
N LEU A 38 -8.20 -1.59 1.63
CA LEU A 38 -6.90 -1.16 1.09
C LEU A 38 -7.06 -0.13 -0.04
N VAL A 39 -7.95 -0.39 -0.99
CA VAL A 39 -8.24 0.53 -2.11
C VAL A 39 -8.76 1.89 -1.61
N HIS A 40 -9.54 1.89 -0.53
CA HIS A 40 -10.07 3.13 0.06
C HIS A 40 -8.94 3.96 0.70
N GLN A 41 -8.03 3.32 1.43
CA GLN A 41 -6.85 4.00 1.98
C GLN A 41 -5.91 4.51 0.89
N LEU A 42 -5.67 3.74 -0.18
CA LEU A 42 -4.88 4.19 -1.33
C LEU A 42 -5.42 5.52 -1.89
N ILE A 43 -6.72 5.57 -2.15
CA ILE A 43 -7.39 6.75 -2.74
C ILE A 43 -7.37 7.93 -1.77
N ASN A 44 -7.84 7.74 -0.54
CA ASN A 44 -7.99 8.84 0.42
C ASN A 44 -6.65 9.43 0.85
N GLY A 45 -5.62 8.59 1.01
CA GLY A 45 -4.26 9.04 1.32
C GLY A 45 -3.51 9.58 0.11
N ASN A 46 -4.09 9.49 -1.09
CA ASN A 46 -3.47 9.87 -2.36
C ASN A 46 -2.07 9.25 -2.49
N HIS A 47 -1.99 7.95 -2.18
CA HIS A 47 -0.73 7.21 -2.19
C HIS A 47 -0.25 7.02 -3.63
N GLU A 48 1.06 7.12 -3.83
CA GLU A 48 1.71 7.00 -5.14
C GLU A 48 2.46 5.68 -5.28
N VAL A 49 2.74 5.01 -4.16
CA VAL A 49 3.42 3.72 -4.10
C VAL A 49 2.65 2.81 -3.16
N LEU A 50 2.39 1.58 -3.60
CA LEU A 50 1.90 0.50 -2.75
C LEU A 50 3.00 -0.55 -2.60
N MET A 51 3.42 -0.79 -1.37
CA MET A 51 4.19 -1.97 -1.00
C MET A 51 3.23 -2.97 -0.37
N VAL A 52 3.05 -4.13 -1.00
CA VAL A 52 2.12 -5.15 -0.54
C VAL A 52 2.80 -6.51 -0.51
N GLU A 53 2.62 -7.22 0.60
CA GLU A 53 3.10 -8.59 0.76
C GLU A 53 2.30 -9.57 -0.11
N LEU A 54 2.95 -10.57 -0.72
CA LEU A 54 2.26 -11.55 -1.56
C LEU A 54 1.17 -12.33 -0.79
N ASN A 55 1.47 -12.80 0.42
CA ASN A 55 0.51 -13.51 1.28
C ASN A 55 -0.72 -12.66 1.61
N PHE A 56 -0.55 -11.33 1.68
CA PHE A 56 -1.65 -10.39 1.88
C PHE A 56 -2.61 -10.43 0.68
N ILE A 57 -2.09 -10.53 -0.55
CA ILE A 57 -2.87 -10.65 -1.78
C ILE A 57 -3.52 -12.03 -1.89
N GLU A 58 -2.76 -13.11 -1.68
CA GLU A 58 -3.23 -14.47 -1.90
C GLU A 58 -4.34 -14.92 -0.95
N GLY A 59 -4.42 -14.30 0.24
CA GLY A 59 -5.50 -14.45 1.20
C GLY A 59 -6.78 -13.69 0.80
N GLU A 60 -7.14 -12.66 1.57
CA GLU A 60 -8.42 -11.94 1.45
C GLU A 60 -8.51 -10.96 0.26
N HIS A 61 -7.43 -10.86 -0.53
CA HIS A 61 -7.26 -9.77 -1.49
C HIS A 61 -6.85 -10.26 -2.89
N ARG A 62 -7.28 -11.47 -3.28
CA ARG A 62 -6.89 -12.10 -4.56
C ARG A 62 -7.18 -11.26 -5.80
N ASP A 63 -8.22 -10.44 -5.75
CA ASP A 63 -8.63 -9.55 -6.85
C ASP A 63 -8.08 -8.13 -6.71
N LEU A 64 -7.19 -7.86 -5.75
CA LEU A 64 -6.72 -6.53 -5.40
C LEU A 64 -6.12 -5.79 -6.59
N ILE A 65 -5.24 -6.46 -7.36
CA ILE A 65 -4.60 -5.84 -8.52
C ILE A 65 -5.64 -5.42 -9.57
N ALA A 66 -6.63 -6.28 -9.84
CA ALA A 66 -7.71 -5.97 -10.77
C ALA A 66 -8.55 -4.79 -10.24
N ARG A 67 -8.87 -4.78 -8.94
CA ARG A 67 -9.61 -3.68 -8.30
C ARG A 67 -8.87 -2.36 -8.35
N ILE A 68 -7.55 -2.33 -8.14
CA ILE A 68 -6.73 -1.12 -8.26
C ILE A 68 -6.74 -0.64 -9.71
N ARG A 69 -6.48 -1.53 -10.68
CA ARG A 69 -6.48 -1.20 -12.12
C ARG A 69 -7.84 -0.67 -12.61
N GLY A 70 -8.93 -1.11 -11.99
CA GLY A 70 -10.28 -0.62 -12.29
C GLY A 70 -10.59 0.80 -11.78
N LYS A 71 -9.72 1.43 -10.98
CA LYS A 71 -9.92 2.78 -10.44
C LYS A 71 -9.13 3.82 -11.24
N LYS A 72 -9.83 4.71 -11.93
CA LYS A 72 -9.22 5.83 -12.66
C LYS A 72 -8.31 6.69 -11.76
N GLN A 73 -8.67 6.84 -10.49
CA GLN A 73 -7.87 7.61 -9.52
C GLN A 73 -6.50 6.99 -9.22
N LEU A 74 -6.34 5.68 -9.41
CA LEU A 74 -5.11 4.94 -9.10
C LEU A 74 -4.31 4.61 -10.36
N ARG A 75 -4.61 5.26 -11.49
CA ARG A 75 -3.94 4.97 -12.77
C ARG A 75 -2.43 5.23 -12.72
N ASN A 76 -1.98 6.17 -11.89
CA ASN A 76 -0.56 6.51 -11.74
C ASN A 76 0.19 5.58 -10.78
N LEU A 77 -0.47 4.58 -10.20
CA LEU A 77 0.13 3.60 -9.31
C LEU A 77 0.83 2.47 -10.09
N PHE A 78 0.60 2.40 -11.41
CA PHE A 78 1.15 1.42 -12.35
C PHE A 78 1.75 2.11 -13.56
#